data_AF-A0A6P0LU83-F1
#
_entry.id   AF-A0A6P0LU83-F1
#
_cell.length_a   1.000
_cell.length_b   1.000
_cell.length_c   1.000
_cell.angle_alpha   90.00
_cell.angle_beta   90.00
_cell.angle_gamma   90.00
#
_symmetry.space_group_name_H-M   'P 1'
#
loop_
_entity.id
_entity.type
_entity.pdbx_description
1 polymer ?
#
loop_
_entity_poly.entity_id
_entity_poly.type
_entity_poly.pdbx_seq_one_letter_code
_entity_poly.pdbx_strand_id
1 'polypeptide(L)'
;MTIKNTNSKNNSINLILWGLAFQFIPLLTFGLLLENLKSFFFSLFIPLFPLIILMILGLLLYGYVPLVKGCRLYIHDKGYASNWGWLGLLSIWGLSVLLLFPTKRNKFYSEESLAKDSINHPFNKLNIPEFFLFWFLGFPIYILTIVGLFCLVNNNDFSEIIENANFNTVISVVIWLFIGLFLFLDLRRFGFDLRKFGIFNLGILKQKNNLNLIIFLVILEYAFAWSFNSLNLYYISFIYPEYIEYLIDKSEVTNVIGLIFWSFLAIVFAPLLEELIFRGIILQKWAMKWGRKVGIVTSSLLFALYHFRFDIVWLFILGTICCVLYFKTGKLIVPIIFHGLHNTIVTISMIGRYYSSSNVDFVSVNDYRVSMEPLLGQKAIVAAISFAVIMVFLYRNFPKKDDILPYYRNPK
;
A
#
# COMPACT_ATOMS: atom_id res chain seq x y z
N MET A 1 -2.86 24.46 -27.75
CA MET A 1 -3.40 25.30 -26.65
C MET A 1 -4.41 24.46 -25.87
N THR A 2 -3.96 23.67 -24.88
CA THR A 2 -4.74 22.58 -24.24
C THR A 2 -4.48 22.47 -22.74
N ILE A 3 -4.28 23.62 -22.07
CA ILE A 3 -3.97 23.70 -20.62
C ILE A 3 -5.26 23.82 -19.76
N LYS A 4 -6.43 24.10 -20.35
CA LYS A 4 -7.67 24.34 -19.57
C LYS A 4 -8.27 23.07 -18.91
N ASN A 5 -8.09 21.87 -19.47
CA ASN A 5 -8.81 20.68 -18.98
C ASN A 5 -8.13 19.96 -17.80
N THR A 6 -6.79 20.05 -17.66
CA THR A 6 -6.06 19.46 -16.53
C THR A 6 -6.36 20.18 -15.20
N ASN A 7 -6.65 21.48 -15.27
CA ASN A 7 -7.06 22.26 -14.10
C ASN A 7 -8.45 21.87 -13.58
N SER A 8 -9.41 21.52 -14.45
CA SER A 8 -10.76 21.06 -14.04
C SER A 8 -10.68 19.77 -13.23
N LYS A 9 -9.96 18.76 -13.75
CA LYS A 9 -9.82 17.45 -13.09
C LYS A 9 -9.05 17.51 -11.77
N ASN A 10 -7.99 18.31 -11.70
CA ASN A 10 -7.28 18.52 -10.44
C ASN A 10 -8.16 19.23 -9.41
N ASN A 11 -8.98 20.19 -9.85
CA ASN A 11 -9.90 20.90 -8.98
C ASN A 11 -11.01 19.98 -8.44
N SER A 12 -11.59 19.11 -9.26
CA SER A 12 -12.62 18.16 -8.82
C SER A 12 -12.07 17.18 -7.78
N ILE A 13 -10.88 16.62 -8.01
CA ILE A 13 -10.21 15.75 -7.03
C ILE A 13 -9.85 16.48 -5.74
N ASN A 14 -9.35 17.72 -5.82
CA ASN A 14 -9.05 18.50 -4.62
C ASN A 14 -10.31 18.73 -3.78
N LEU A 15 -11.43 19.09 -4.40
CA LEU A 15 -12.71 19.26 -3.70
C LEU A 15 -13.18 17.97 -3.03
N ILE A 16 -13.02 16.82 -3.68
CA ILE A 16 -13.30 15.51 -3.08
C ILE A 16 -12.41 15.29 -1.85
N LEU A 17 -11.10 15.52 -1.96
CA LEU A 17 -10.16 15.34 -0.84
C LEU A 17 -10.47 16.27 0.35
N TRP A 18 -10.78 17.54 0.10
CA TRP A 18 -11.22 18.47 1.14
C TRP A 18 -12.50 17.99 1.81
N GLY A 19 -13.48 17.55 1.03
CA GLY A 19 -14.74 17.03 1.58
C GLY A 19 -14.54 15.80 2.46
N LEU A 20 -13.70 14.86 2.02
CA LEU A 20 -13.34 13.71 2.84
C LEU A 20 -12.57 14.13 4.10
N ALA A 21 -11.61 15.05 4.00
CA ALA A 21 -10.84 15.52 5.16
C ALA A 21 -11.75 16.13 6.24
N PHE A 22 -12.71 16.97 5.85
CA PHE A 22 -13.70 17.55 6.77
C PHE A 22 -14.65 16.52 7.39
N GLN A 23 -14.90 15.40 6.70
CA GLN A 23 -15.72 14.31 7.25
C GLN A 23 -14.92 13.41 8.21
N PHE A 24 -13.71 12.98 7.82
CA PHE A 24 -12.97 11.93 8.53
C PHE A 24 -12.04 12.41 9.64
N ILE A 25 -11.35 13.54 9.46
CA ILE A 25 -10.39 14.03 10.47
C ILE A 25 -11.09 14.32 11.81
N PRO A 26 -12.25 15.01 11.85
CA PRO A 26 -12.95 15.26 13.10
C PRO A 26 -13.43 13.98 13.78
N LEU A 27 -13.97 13.03 13.00
CA LEU A 27 -14.43 11.73 13.52
C LEU A 27 -13.29 10.91 14.12
N LEU A 28 -12.17 10.81 13.40
CA LEU A 28 -10.99 10.06 13.86
C LEU A 28 -10.40 10.70 15.13
N THR A 29 -10.25 12.03 15.12
CA THR A 29 -9.72 12.77 16.25
C THR A 29 -10.63 12.59 17.46
N PHE A 30 -11.95 12.70 17.29
CA PHE A 30 -12.91 12.49 18.36
C PHE A 30 -12.86 11.07 18.92
N GLY A 31 -12.82 10.04 18.05
CA GLY A 31 -12.71 8.64 18.47
C GLY A 31 -11.46 8.37 19.32
N LEU A 32 -10.28 8.81 18.84
CA LEU A 32 -9.01 8.65 19.55
C LEU A 32 -8.97 9.38 20.90
N LEU A 33 -9.59 10.57 20.96
CA LEU A 33 -9.72 11.35 22.18
C LEU A 33 -10.66 10.68 23.19
N LEU A 34 -11.76 10.08 22.72
CA LEU A 34 -12.72 9.36 23.56
C LEU A 34 -12.14 8.09 24.16
N GLU A 35 -11.22 7.43 23.48
CA GLU A 35 -10.58 6.21 23.94
C GLU A 35 -9.49 6.48 24.98
N ASN A 36 -8.60 7.46 24.72
CA ASN A 36 -7.40 7.70 25.52
C ASN A 36 -7.57 8.68 26.68
N LEU A 37 -8.60 9.53 26.66
CA LEU A 37 -8.78 10.62 27.63
C LEU A 37 -10.16 10.58 28.30
N LYS A 38 -10.74 9.37 28.49
CA LYS A 38 -12.08 9.21 29.11
C LYS A 38 -12.26 10.01 30.40
N SER A 39 -11.29 9.96 31.33
CA SER A 39 -11.38 10.65 32.63
C SER A 39 -11.19 12.16 32.53
N PHE A 40 -10.20 12.61 31.74
CA PHE A 40 -9.94 14.04 31.50
C PHE A 40 -11.12 14.71 30.81
N PHE A 41 -11.68 14.06 29.77
CA PHE A 41 -12.86 14.57 29.10
C PHE A 41 -14.10 14.52 29.97
N PHE A 42 -14.37 13.45 30.74
CA PHE A 42 -15.52 13.45 31.67
C PHE A 42 -15.51 14.65 32.63
N SER A 43 -14.33 15.12 33.05
CA SER A 43 -14.18 16.29 33.92
C SER A 43 -14.38 17.66 33.23
N LEU A 44 -14.09 17.75 31.91
CA LEU A 44 -14.28 18.96 31.09
C LEU A 44 -15.62 18.97 30.32
N PHE A 45 -16.25 17.80 30.15
CA PHE A 45 -17.30 17.52 29.16
C PHE A 45 -18.68 18.04 29.52
N ILE A 46 -19.07 18.07 30.80
CA ILE A 46 -20.48 18.29 31.13
C ILE A 46 -21.04 19.62 30.54
N PRO A 47 -20.31 20.76 30.53
CA PRO A 47 -20.80 21.98 29.91
C PRO A 47 -20.48 22.14 28.40
N LEU A 48 -19.39 21.54 27.88
CA LEU A 48 -18.88 21.78 26.51
C LEU A 48 -19.17 20.66 25.50
N PHE A 49 -19.60 19.48 25.97
CA PHE A 49 -19.84 18.31 25.12
C PHE A 49 -20.84 18.55 23.98
N PRO A 50 -22.00 19.22 24.20
CA PRO A 50 -22.93 19.51 23.11
C PRO A 50 -22.30 20.41 22.03
N LEU A 51 -21.44 21.35 22.42
CA LEU A 51 -20.75 22.26 21.50
C LEU A 51 -19.74 21.51 20.63
N ILE A 52 -18.99 20.57 21.22
CA ILE A 52 -18.03 19.72 20.49
C ILE A 52 -18.78 18.83 19.49
N ILE A 53 -19.89 18.21 19.89
CA ILE A 53 -20.73 17.41 18.99
C ILE A 53 -21.28 18.26 17.84
N LEU A 54 -21.82 19.45 18.14
CA LEU A 54 -22.33 20.38 17.12
C LEU A 54 -21.22 20.82 16.15
N MET A 55 -20.00 21.05 16.64
CA MET A 55 -18.87 21.38 15.80
C MET A 55 -18.48 20.21 14.88
N ILE A 56 -18.43 18.98 15.40
CA ILE A 56 -18.13 17.78 14.61
C ILE A 56 -19.23 17.55 13.56
N LEU A 57 -20.50 17.63 13.94
CA LEU A 57 -21.63 17.53 13.02
C LEU A 57 -21.58 18.64 11.97
N GLY A 58 -21.27 19.87 12.36
CA GLY A 58 -21.11 21.02 11.47
C GLY A 58 -20.00 20.80 10.44
N LEU A 59 -18.84 20.30 10.86
CA LEU A 59 -17.72 19.98 9.95
C LEU A 59 -18.07 18.81 9.02
N LEU A 60 -18.75 17.79 9.53
CA LEU A 60 -19.19 16.63 8.74
C LEU A 60 -20.19 17.06 7.65
N LEU A 61 -21.19 17.86 8.02
CA LEU A 61 -22.17 18.43 7.09
C LEU A 61 -21.50 19.39 6.09
N TYR A 62 -20.58 20.24 6.57
CA TYR A 62 -19.81 21.13 5.71
C TYR A 62 -18.99 20.34 4.68
N GLY A 63 -18.38 19.22 5.07
CA GLY A 63 -17.60 18.35 4.19
C GLY A 63 -18.38 17.79 3.00
N TYR A 64 -19.71 17.61 3.13
CA TYR A 64 -20.54 17.20 1.98
C TYR A 64 -20.61 18.26 0.87
N VAL A 65 -20.45 19.54 1.19
CA VAL A 65 -20.51 20.63 0.20
C VAL A 65 -19.39 20.52 -0.84
N PRO A 66 -18.09 20.53 -0.46
CA PRO A 66 -17.02 20.32 -1.42
C PRO A 66 -17.02 18.89 -1.98
N LEU A 67 -17.42 17.86 -1.22
CA LEU A 67 -17.48 16.48 -1.72
C LEU A 67 -18.47 16.33 -2.89
N VAL A 68 -19.73 16.72 -2.71
CA VAL A 68 -20.75 16.62 -3.76
C VAL A 68 -20.38 17.49 -4.95
N LYS A 69 -19.89 18.72 -4.73
CA LYS A 69 -19.41 19.59 -5.80
C LYS A 69 -18.26 18.94 -6.58
N GLY A 70 -17.30 18.35 -5.89
CA GLY A 70 -16.20 17.60 -6.47
C GLY A 70 -16.69 16.40 -7.29
N CYS A 71 -17.60 15.59 -6.75
CA CYS A 71 -18.21 14.46 -7.45
C CYS A 71 -18.96 14.87 -8.73
N ARG A 72 -19.71 15.98 -8.71
CA ARG A 72 -20.39 16.54 -9.90
C ARG A 72 -19.41 16.94 -11.00
N LEU A 73 -18.33 17.63 -10.63
CA LEU A 73 -17.30 18.03 -11.58
C LEU A 73 -16.54 16.81 -12.11
N TYR A 74 -16.21 15.86 -11.24
CA TYR A 74 -15.49 14.64 -11.59
C TYR A 74 -16.26 13.77 -12.60
N ILE A 75 -17.55 13.57 -12.38
CA ILE A 75 -18.37 12.74 -13.28
C ILE A 75 -18.65 13.44 -14.62
N HIS A 76 -18.76 14.77 -14.59
CA HIS A 76 -18.83 15.60 -15.77
C HIS A 76 -17.54 15.53 -16.60
N ASP A 77 -16.37 15.61 -15.96
CA ASP A 77 -15.06 15.44 -16.61
C ASP A 77 -14.91 14.03 -17.22
N LYS A 78 -15.60 13.02 -16.68
CA LYS A 78 -15.69 11.67 -17.27
C LYS A 78 -16.66 11.56 -18.45
N GLY A 79 -17.41 12.62 -18.79
CA GLY A 79 -18.37 12.65 -19.90
C GLY A 79 -19.79 12.18 -19.55
N TYR A 80 -20.12 12.13 -18.26
CA TYR A 80 -21.48 11.80 -17.79
C TYR A 80 -22.22 13.07 -17.36
N ALA A 81 -23.54 12.95 -17.19
CA ALA A 81 -24.33 14.06 -16.69
C ALA A 81 -23.96 14.40 -15.24
N SER A 82 -23.84 15.70 -14.93
CA SER A 82 -23.39 16.17 -13.61
C SER A 82 -24.33 15.76 -12.46
N ASN A 83 -25.58 15.39 -12.77
CA ASN A 83 -26.56 14.89 -11.79
C ASN A 83 -26.08 13.60 -11.08
N TRP A 84 -25.26 12.77 -11.71
CA TRP A 84 -24.65 11.61 -11.07
C TRP A 84 -23.77 11.98 -9.86
N GLY A 85 -23.31 13.22 -9.78
CA GLY A 85 -22.53 13.70 -8.63
C GLY A 85 -23.32 13.75 -7.31
N TRP A 86 -24.65 13.61 -7.33
CA TRP A 86 -25.45 13.41 -6.12
C TRP A 86 -25.08 12.15 -5.34
N LEU A 87 -24.46 11.15 -5.98
CA LEU A 87 -23.87 10.00 -5.28
C LEU A 87 -22.88 10.43 -4.20
N GLY A 88 -22.25 11.61 -4.30
CA GLY A 88 -21.41 12.16 -3.22
C GLY A 88 -22.15 12.34 -1.87
N LEU A 89 -23.49 12.37 -1.84
CA LEU A 89 -24.27 12.35 -0.59
C LEU A 89 -24.15 11.02 0.16
N LEU A 90 -23.76 9.93 -0.52
CA LEU A 90 -23.45 8.64 0.09
C LEU A 90 -21.98 8.57 0.55
N SER A 91 -21.32 9.73 0.70
CA SER A 91 -19.93 9.89 1.11
C SER A 91 -18.99 8.95 0.33
N ILE A 92 -18.16 8.17 1.02
CA ILE A 92 -17.19 7.30 0.38
C ILE A 92 -17.87 6.23 -0.47
N TRP A 93 -19.02 5.69 -0.05
CA TRP A 93 -19.70 4.63 -0.79
C TRP A 93 -20.17 5.12 -2.17
N GLY A 94 -20.76 6.32 -2.24
CA GLY A 94 -21.12 6.87 -3.55
C GLY A 94 -19.91 7.31 -4.37
N LEU A 95 -18.84 7.79 -3.71
CA LEU A 95 -17.58 8.09 -4.38
C LEU A 95 -16.96 6.83 -5.00
N SER A 96 -16.97 5.68 -4.31
CA SER A 96 -16.43 4.42 -4.83
C SER A 96 -17.12 4.00 -6.13
N VAL A 97 -18.44 4.13 -6.19
CA VAL A 97 -19.25 3.90 -7.40
C VAL A 97 -18.83 4.86 -8.53
N LEU A 98 -18.68 6.15 -8.25
CA LEU A 98 -18.26 7.14 -9.25
C LEU A 98 -16.84 6.91 -9.77
N LEU A 99 -15.93 6.41 -8.93
CA LEU A 99 -14.57 6.09 -9.33
C LEU A 99 -14.52 4.95 -10.36
N LEU A 100 -15.44 3.98 -10.29
CA LEU A 100 -15.57 2.87 -11.23
C LEU A 100 -16.04 3.28 -12.64
N PHE A 101 -16.68 4.44 -12.79
CA PHE A 101 -17.24 4.83 -14.10
C PHE A 101 -16.09 5.04 -15.12
N PRO A 102 -16.12 4.35 -16.28
CA PRO A 102 -15.09 4.56 -17.30
C PRO A 102 -15.25 5.94 -17.94
N THR A 103 -14.17 6.60 -18.35
CA THR A 103 -14.31 7.87 -19.09
C THR A 103 -14.96 7.60 -20.46
N LYS A 104 -16.06 8.29 -20.81
CA LYS A 104 -16.68 8.17 -22.14
C LYS A 104 -15.71 8.71 -23.21
N ARG A 105 -15.47 7.90 -24.25
CA ARG A 105 -14.54 8.26 -25.35
C ARG A 105 -15.04 9.43 -26.23
N ASN A 106 -16.32 9.77 -26.16
CA ASN A 106 -16.91 10.77 -27.05
C ASN A 106 -16.78 12.19 -26.48
N LYS A 107 -15.58 12.79 -26.60
CA LYS A 107 -15.41 14.23 -26.92
C LYS A 107 -13.96 14.74 -26.99
N PHE A 108 -12.93 13.96 -26.63
CA PHE A 108 -11.64 14.59 -26.32
C PHE A 108 -10.37 14.07 -26.99
N TYR A 109 -10.42 13.04 -27.84
CA TYR A 109 -9.24 12.66 -28.62
C TYR A 109 -9.66 12.11 -29.98
N SER A 110 -9.47 12.88 -31.05
CA SER A 110 -9.38 12.28 -32.38
C SER A 110 -8.17 11.36 -32.39
N GLU A 111 -8.26 10.20 -33.03
CA GLU A 111 -7.12 9.27 -33.14
C GLU A 111 -5.89 9.93 -33.79
N GLU A 112 -6.09 10.98 -34.61
CA GLU A 112 -5.01 11.85 -35.12
C GLU A 112 -4.34 12.72 -34.05
N SER A 113 -5.05 13.19 -33.02
CA SER A 113 -4.47 13.96 -31.91
C SER A 113 -3.63 13.10 -30.96
N LEU A 114 -3.93 11.79 -30.88
CA LEU A 114 -3.13 10.81 -30.13
C LEU A 114 -1.76 10.53 -30.78
N ALA A 115 -1.61 10.86 -32.06
CA ALA A 115 -0.38 10.64 -32.82
C ALA A 115 0.53 11.90 -32.89
N LYS A 116 -0.05 13.10 -32.87
CA LYS A 116 0.68 14.35 -33.20
C LYS A 116 1.23 15.11 -31.99
N ASP A 117 0.50 15.17 -30.89
CA ASP A 117 1.06 15.73 -29.65
C ASP A 117 1.76 14.60 -28.93
N SER A 118 2.95 14.22 -29.39
CA SER A 118 3.86 13.37 -28.64
C SER A 118 3.33 12.01 -28.16
N ILE A 119 4.02 10.99 -28.61
CA ILE A 119 4.68 9.89 -27.88
C ILE A 119 5.02 10.16 -26.35
N ASN A 120 4.58 11.26 -25.71
CA ASN A 120 4.82 11.69 -24.32
C ASN A 120 4.15 10.80 -23.27
N HIS A 121 5.02 10.01 -22.63
CA HIS A 121 4.99 9.54 -21.24
C HIS A 121 3.61 9.18 -20.63
N PRO A 122 3.25 7.88 -20.51
CA PRO A 122 1.97 7.44 -19.91
C PRO A 122 1.74 7.96 -18.48
N PHE A 123 2.84 8.19 -17.75
CA PHE A 123 2.82 8.86 -16.47
C PHE A 123 2.15 10.23 -16.49
N ASN A 124 2.21 11.02 -17.57
CA ASN A 124 1.55 12.33 -17.64
C ASN A 124 0.03 12.22 -17.62
N LYS A 125 -0.52 11.13 -18.15
CA LYS A 125 -1.97 10.84 -18.13
C LYS A 125 -2.45 10.37 -16.75
N LEU A 126 -1.55 9.80 -15.94
CA LEU A 126 -1.85 9.31 -14.60
C LEU A 126 -1.95 10.45 -13.58
N ASN A 127 -3.12 10.57 -12.96
CA ASN A 127 -3.34 11.41 -11.78
C ASN A 127 -3.17 10.55 -10.51
N ILE A 128 -2.13 10.82 -9.72
CA ILE A 128 -1.78 10.02 -8.54
C ILE A 128 -2.84 10.12 -7.43
N PRO A 129 -3.36 11.32 -7.07
CA PRO A 129 -4.47 11.42 -6.13
C PRO A 129 -5.72 10.60 -6.52
N GLU A 130 -6.14 10.66 -7.79
CA GLU A 130 -7.25 9.84 -8.30
C GLU A 130 -6.92 8.34 -8.23
N PHE A 131 -5.70 7.96 -8.61
CA PHE A 131 -5.23 6.59 -8.50
C PHE A 131 -5.30 6.09 -7.06
N PHE A 132 -4.84 6.87 -6.08
CA PHE A 132 -4.92 6.50 -4.67
C PHE A 132 -6.35 6.46 -4.15
N LEU A 133 -7.19 7.43 -4.51
CA LEU A 133 -8.61 7.41 -4.16
C LEU A 133 -9.30 6.16 -4.69
N PHE A 134 -8.96 5.71 -5.90
CA PHE A 134 -9.49 4.46 -6.42
C PHE A 134 -8.93 3.25 -5.65
N TRP A 135 -7.62 3.10 -5.54
CA TRP A 135 -7.01 1.86 -5.04
C TRP A 135 -7.07 1.67 -3.52
N PHE A 136 -7.04 2.75 -2.74
CA PHE A 136 -7.00 2.68 -1.27
C PHE A 136 -8.33 2.98 -0.60
N LEU A 137 -9.32 3.45 -1.36
CA LEU A 137 -10.62 3.83 -0.82
C LEU A 137 -11.77 3.23 -1.65
N GLY A 138 -11.84 3.53 -2.94
CA GLY A 138 -12.91 3.08 -3.81
C GLY A 138 -12.98 1.55 -3.95
N PHE A 139 -11.86 0.93 -4.32
CA PHE A 139 -11.77 -0.50 -4.61
C PHE A 139 -12.01 -1.37 -3.36
N PRO A 140 -11.39 -1.11 -2.18
CA PRO A 140 -11.71 -1.87 -0.96
C PRO A 140 -13.18 -1.80 -0.58
N ILE A 141 -13.80 -0.62 -0.66
CA ILE A 141 -15.23 -0.44 -0.32
C ILE A 141 -16.14 -1.15 -1.32
N TYR A 142 -15.76 -1.16 -2.60
CA TYR A 142 -16.48 -1.93 -3.61
C TYR A 142 -16.42 -3.43 -3.31
N ILE A 143 -15.25 -3.98 -2.96
CA ILE A 143 -15.09 -5.38 -2.57
C ILE A 143 -15.93 -5.69 -1.32
N LEU A 144 -15.84 -4.86 -0.27
CA LEU A 144 -16.63 -5.03 0.95
C LEU A 144 -18.13 -4.99 0.67
N THR A 145 -18.57 -4.15 -0.27
CA THR A 145 -19.98 -4.10 -0.69
C THR A 145 -20.41 -5.39 -1.38
N ILE A 146 -19.58 -5.95 -2.26
CA ILE A 146 -19.87 -7.24 -2.93
C ILE A 146 -19.94 -8.36 -1.89
N VAL A 147 -18.97 -8.42 -0.97
CA VAL A 147 -18.95 -9.44 0.10
C VAL A 147 -20.19 -9.29 0.98
N GLY A 148 -20.52 -8.07 1.41
CA GLY A 148 -21.72 -7.81 2.22
C GLY A 148 -23.01 -8.19 1.51
N LEU A 149 -23.16 -7.89 0.22
CA LEU A 149 -24.31 -8.32 -0.58
C LEU A 149 -24.39 -9.84 -0.71
N PHE A 150 -23.25 -10.52 -0.90
CA PHE A 150 -23.18 -11.98 -0.93
C PHE A 150 -23.63 -12.59 0.41
N CYS A 151 -23.19 -12.03 1.54
CA CYS A 151 -23.64 -12.46 2.87
C CYS A 151 -25.16 -12.29 3.02
N LEU A 152 -25.69 -11.13 2.64
CA LEU A 152 -27.12 -10.82 2.70
C LEU A 152 -27.97 -11.79 1.85
N VAL A 153 -27.52 -12.11 0.63
CA VAL A 153 -28.26 -13.01 -0.27
C VAL A 153 -28.26 -14.45 0.26
N ASN A 154 -27.17 -14.90 0.89
CA ASN A 154 -27.05 -16.27 1.38
C ASN A 154 -27.46 -16.44 2.86
N ASN A 155 -27.91 -15.39 3.52
CA ASN A 155 -28.16 -15.36 4.97
C ASN A 155 -26.95 -15.82 5.81
N ASN A 156 -25.74 -15.54 5.32
CA ASN A 156 -24.51 -15.82 6.07
C ASN A 156 -24.17 -14.62 6.96
N ASP A 157 -23.64 -14.90 8.14
CA ASP A 157 -23.07 -13.84 8.98
C ASP A 157 -21.75 -13.34 8.35
N PHE A 158 -21.63 -12.01 8.25
CA PHE A 158 -20.43 -11.36 7.76
C PHE A 158 -19.24 -11.61 8.71
N SER A 159 -19.50 -11.68 10.02
CA SER A 159 -18.47 -11.95 11.03
C SER A 159 -17.89 -13.36 10.89
N GLU A 160 -18.75 -14.37 10.75
CA GLU A 160 -18.37 -15.76 10.56
C GLU A 160 -17.50 -15.97 9.29
N ILE A 161 -17.82 -15.24 8.23
CA ILE A 161 -17.04 -15.21 6.99
C ILE A 161 -15.64 -14.61 7.22
N ILE A 162 -15.54 -13.51 7.97
CA ILE A 162 -14.26 -12.82 8.23
C ILE A 162 -13.42 -13.54 9.29
N GLU A 163 -14.02 -14.33 10.17
CA GLU A 163 -13.27 -15.03 11.22
C GLU A 163 -12.75 -16.40 10.76
N ASN A 164 -13.33 -16.96 9.68
CA ASN A 164 -12.86 -18.24 9.15
C ASN A 164 -11.55 -18.09 8.35
N ALA A 165 -10.42 -18.42 8.98
CA ALA A 165 -9.07 -18.30 8.41
C ALA A 165 -8.89 -18.96 7.02
N ASN A 166 -9.60 -20.05 6.73
CA ASN A 166 -9.52 -20.72 5.43
C ASN A 166 -10.26 -19.94 4.35
N PHE A 167 -11.45 -19.47 4.67
CA PHE A 167 -12.22 -18.60 3.79
C PHE A 167 -11.49 -17.28 3.55
N ASN A 168 -10.87 -16.71 4.58
CA ASN A 168 -10.02 -15.52 4.49
C ASN A 168 -8.87 -15.70 3.52
N THR A 169 -8.18 -16.84 3.54
CA THR A 169 -7.02 -17.06 2.67
C THR A 169 -7.45 -17.16 1.20
N VAL A 170 -8.51 -17.93 0.91
CA VAL A 170 -9.04 -18.06 -0.46
C VAL A 170 -9.59 -16.73 -0.97
N ILE A 171 -10.38 -16.01 -0.17
CA ILE A 171 -10.86 -14.67 -0.51
C ILE A 171 -9.70 -13.72 -0.75
N SER A 172 -8.67 -13.75 0.09
CA SER A 172 -7.49 -12.90 -0.09
C SER A 172 -6.86 -13.15 -1.45
N VAL A 173 -6.64 -14.40 -1.85
CA VAL A 173 -6.11 -14.73 -3.19
C VAL A 173 -7.01 -14.18 -4.29
N VAL A 174 -8.32 -14.36 -4.19
CA VAL A 174 -9.28 -13.84 -5.16
C VAL A 174 -9.21 -12.32 -5.25
N ILE A 175 -9.17 -11.62 -4.11
CA ILE A 175 -9.02 -10.16 -4.03
C ILE A 175 -7.71 -9.72 -4.72
N TRP A 176 -6.58 -10.36 -4.41
CA TRP A 176 -5.28 -10.05 -5.00
C TRP A 176 -5.26 -10.29 -6.52
N LEU A 177 -5.93 -11.33 -7.01
CA LEU A 177 -6.10 -11.57 -8.45
C LEU A 177 -6.93 -10.46 -9.11
N PHE A 178 -8.04 -10.03 -8.49
CA PHE A 178 -8.83 -8.91 -8.98
C PHE A 178 -8.03 -7.60 -8.96
N ILE A 179 -7.28 -7.31 -7.89
CA ILE A 179 -6.38 -6.15 -7.83
C ILE A 179 -5.39 -6.20 -9.00
N GLY A 180 -4.75 -7.34 -9.24
CA GLY A 180 -3.82 -7.52 -10.35
C GLY A 180 -4.47 -7.29 -11.72
N LEU A 181 -5.67 -7.83 -11.93
CA LEU A 181 -6.44 -7.66 -13.17
C LEU A 181 -6.83 -6.20 -13.40
N PHE A 182 -7.43 -5.55 -12.41
CA PHE A 182 -7.84 -4.14 -12.52
C PHE A 182 -6.63 -3.22 -12.71
N LEU A 183 -5.51 -3.49 -12.02
CA LEU A 183 -4.28 -2.73 -12.19
C LEU A 183 -3.72 -2.90 -13.61
N PHE A 184 -3.73 -4.12 -14.14
CA PHE A 184 -3.34 -4.38 -15.52
C PHE A 184 -4.21 -3.61 -16.52
N LEU A 185 -5.54 -3.63 -16.34
CA LEU A 185 -6.48 -2.90 -17.19
C LEU A 185 -6.24 -1.39 -17.13
N ASP A 186 -6.01 -0.83 -15.94
CA ASP A 186 -5.69 0.58 -15.75
C ASP A 186 -4.36 0.96 -16.42
N LEU A 187 -3.32 0.14 -16.24
CA LEU A 187 -2.03 0.37 -16.89
C LEU A 187 -2.17 0.40 -18.41
N ARG A 188 -2.94 -0.52 -18.99
CA ARG A 188 -3.24 -0.54 -20.43
C ARG A 188 -4.05 0.69 -20.86
N ARG A 189 -5.03 1.11 -20.05
CA ARG A 189 -5.83 2.32 -20.29
C ARG A 189 -4.98 3.59 -20.31
N PHE A 190 -3.99 3.71 -19.43
CA PHE A 190 -3.05 4.84 -19.43
C PHE A 190 -1.98 4.76 -20.53
N GLY A 191 -1.90 3.63 -21.26
CA GLY A 191 -0.95 3.42 -22.34
C GLY A 191 0.44 2.99 -21.87
N PHE A 192 0.54 2.35 -20.70
CA PHE A 192 1.79 1.74 -20.26
C PHE A 192 2.13 0.50 -21.09
N ASP A 193 3.40 0.36 -21.42
CA ASP A 193 3.96 -0.84 -22.04
C ASP A 193 4.62 -1.69 -20.94
N LEU A 194 4.07 -2.87 -20.68
CA LEU A 194 4.56 -3.74 -19.61
C LEU A 194 5.99 -4.23 -19.84
N ARG A 195 6.42 -4.31 -21.11
CA ARG A 195 7.78 -4.71 -21.47
C ARG A 195 8.79 -3.66 -21.02
N LYS A 196 8.40 -2.38 -21.00
CA LYS A 196 9.24 -1.28 -20.53
C LYS A 196 9.50 -1.28 -19.03
N PHE A 197 8.65 -1.92 -18.23
CA PHE A 197 9.00 -2.16 -16.82
C PHE A 197 10.15 -3.15 -16.67
N GLY A 198 10.35 -4.04 -17.64
CA GLY A 198 11.38 -5.07 -17.58
C GLY A 198 11.01 -6.24 -16.66
N ILE A 199 9.70 -6.52 -16.51
CA ILE A 199 9.16 -7.60 -15.66
C ILE A 199 9.51 -8.99 -16.23
N PHE A 200 9.56 -9.13 -17.56
CA PHE A 200 9.83 -10.41 -18.22
C PHE A 200 11.31 -10.66 -18.53
N ASN A 201 12.21 -9.75 -18.15
CA ASN A 201 13.63 -9.81 -18.50
C ASN A 201 14.46 -10.68 -17.54
N LEU A 202 14.08 -11.95 -17.37
CA LEU A 202 14.77 -12.91 -16.48
C LEU A 202 16.24 -13.17 -16.86
N GLY A 203 16.65 -12.86 -18.10
CA GLY A 203 18.03 -12.97 -18.56
C GLY A 203 19.04 -12.20 -17.70
N ILE A 204 18.61 -11.17 -16.97
CA ILE A 204 19.47 -10.41 -16.05
C ILE A 204 20.03 -11.26 -14.90
N LEU A 205 19.31 -12.32 -14.51
CA LEU A 205 19.69 -13.25 -13.44
C LEU A 205 20.77 -14.24 -13.88
N LYS A 206 20.94 -14.45 -15.20
CA LYS A 206 22.01 -15.30 -15.73
C LYS A 206 23.39 -14.68 -15.50
N GLN A 207 23.46 -13.37 -15.23
CA GLN A 207 24.69 -12.69 -14.88
C GLN A 207 25.01 -12.95 -13.41
N LYS A 208 26.04 -13.76 -13.16
CA LYS A 208 26.48 -14.18 -11.81
C LYS A 208 26.63 -13.01 -10.83
N ASN A 209 27.15 -11.88 -11.29
CA ASN A 209 27.33 -10.69 -10.45
C ASN A 209 26.00 -10.10 -9.95
N ASN A 210 24.94 -10.12 -10.76
CA ASN A 210 23.63 -9.60 -10.34
C ASN A 210 22.95 -10.55 -9.37
N LEU A 211 23.01 -11.86 -9.62
CA LEU A 211 22.44 -12.86 -8.72
C LEU A 211 23.15 -12.83 -7.35
N ASN A 212 24.48 -12.79 -7.34
CA ASN A 212 25.27 -12.67 -6.12
C ASN A 212 24.91 -11.40 -5.34
N LEU A 213 24.72 -10.27 -6.04
CA LEU A 213 24.29 -9.02 -5.41
C LEU A 213 22.90 -9.15 -4.78
N ILE A 214 21.94 -9.73 -5.48
CA ILE A 214 20.58 -9.94 -4.95
C ILE A 214 20.63 -10.81 -3.70
N ILE A 215 21.30 -11.96 -3.76
CA ILE A 215 21.42 -12.89 -2.62
C ILE A 215 22.09 -12.21 -1.43
N PHE A 216 23.20 -11.49 -1.67
CA PHE A 216 23.90 -10.74 -0.63
C PHE A 216 23.00 -9.70 0.05
N LEU A 217 22.24 -8.94 -0.73
CA LEU A 217 21.30 -7.97 -0.18
C LEU A 217 20.15 -8.62 0.57
N VAL A 218 19.62 -9.75 0.09
CA VAL A 218 18.55 -10.49 0.80
C VAL A 218 19.05 -10.94 2.16
N ILE A 219 20.26 -11.51 2.25
CA ILE A 219 20.84 -11.95 3.52
C ILE A 219 21.03 -10.78 4.48
N LEU A 220 21.61 -9.67 3.99
CA LEU A 220 21.83 -8.48 4.83
C LEU A 220 20.54 -7.84 5.30
N GLU A 221 19.58 -7.69 4.39
CA GLU A 221 18.31 -7.03 4.69
C GLU A 221 17.48 -7.92 5.62
N TYR A 222 17.43 -9.23 5.41
CA TYR A 222 16.82 -10.16 6.36
C TYR A 222 17.50 -10.13 7.73
N ALA A 223 18.84 -10.10 7.78
CA ALA A 223 19.58 -9.99 9.04
C ALA A 223 19.22 -8.69 9.78
N PHE A 224 19.10 -7.58 9.06
CA PHE A 224 18.63 -6.30 9.62
C PHE A 224 17.18 -6.38 10.09
N ALA A 225 16.26 -6.79 9.22
CA ALA A 225 14.83 -6.88 9.51
C ALA A 225 14.56 -7.77 10.72
N TRP A 226 15.13 -8.99 10.75
CA TRP A 226 14.96 -9.91 11.86
C TRP A 226 15.51 -9.35 13.18
N SER A 227 16.70 -8.75 13.16
CA SER A 227 17.33 -8.24 14.39
C SER A 227 16.68 -6.95 14.90
N PHE A 228 16.46 -5.97 14.01
CA PHE A 228 15.81 -4.71 14.34
C PHE A 228 14.36 -4.91 14.77
N ASN A 229 13.59 -5.75 14.06
CA ASN A 229 12.20 -6.02 14.41
C ASN A 229 12.08 -6.75 15.76
N SER A 230 13.01 -7.67 16.09
CA SER A 230 13.05 -8.28 17.43
C SER A 230 13.25 -7.24 18.53
N LEU A 231 14.17 -6.28 18.35
CA LEU A 231 14.39 -5.20 19.31
C LEU A 231 13.15 -4.32 19.44
N ASN A 232 12.56 -3.94 18.31
CA ASN A 232 11.37 -3.11 18.26
C ASN A 232 10.19 -3.75 18.99
N LEU A 233 9.89 -5.02 18.70
CA LEU A 233 8.81 -5.76 19.36
C LEU A 233 9.08 -5.97 20.85
N TYR A 234 10.33 -6.17 21.27
CA TYR A 234 10.68 -6.21 22.69
C TYR A 234 10.32 -4.90 23.41
N TYR A 235 10.69 -3.74 22.86
CA TYR A 235 10.35 -2.45 23.49
C TYR A 235 8.85 -2.13 23.39
N ILE A 236 8.20 -2.44 22.27
CA ILE A 236 6.75 -2.31 22.11
C ILE A 236 6.01 -3.18 23.13
N SER A 237 6.56 -4.34 23.51
CA SER A 237 5.92 -5.20 24.50
C SER A 237 5.65 -4.48 25.82
N PHE A 238 6.48 -3.51 26.22
CA PHE A 238 6.25 -2.71 27.43
C PHE A 238 5.17 -1.64 27.27
N ILE A 239 4.91 -1.20 26.04
CA ILE A 239 3.95 -0.13 25.72
C ILE A 239 2.58 -0.72 25.39
N TYR A 240 2.56 -1.80 24.60
CA TYR A 240 1.36 -2.49 24.10
C TYR A 240 1.51 -4.01 24.28
N PRO A 241 1.45 -4.54 25.52
CA PRO A 241 1.64 -5.96 25.80
C PRO A 241 0.62 -6.85 25.09
N GLU A 242 -0.66 -6.49 25.14
CA GLU A 242 -1.76 -7.23 24.50
C GLU A 242 -1.56 -7.37 22.98
N TYR A 243 -1.03 -6.34 22.33
CA TYR A 243 -0.72 -6.38 20.90
C TYR A 243 0.39 -7.39 20.60
N ILE A 244 1.41 -7.49 21.46
CA ILE A 244 2.51 -8.43 21.28
C ILE A 244 2.05 -9.87 21.53
N GLU A 245 1.25 -10.14 22.57
CA GLU A 245 0.65 -11.47 22.79
C GLU A 245 -0.20 -11.87 21.58
N TYR A 246 -1.09 -10.98 21.12
CA TYR A 246 -1.85 -11.20 19.90
C TYR A 246 -0.95 -11.54 18.71
N LEU A 247 0.14 -10.80 18.49
CA LEU A 247 1.05 -11.08 17.37
C LEU A 247 1.80 -12.42 17.48
N ILE A 248 2.13 -12.86 18.69
CA ILE A 248 2.91 -14.08 18.93
C ILE A 248 2.04 -15.32 18.76
N ASP A 249 0.85 -15.30 19.36
CA ASP A 249 -0.07 -16.43 19.38
C ASP A 249 -1.00 -16.49 18.16
N LYS A 250 -1.08 -15.41 17.37
CA LYS A 250 -1.85 -15.43 16.12
C LYS A 250 -1.24 -16.40 15.11
N SER A 251 -2.02 -17.42 14.75
CA SER A 251 -1.74 -18.22 13.57
C SER A 251 -2.31 -17.55 12.31
N GLU A 252 -1.43 -17.26 11.35
CA GLU A 252 -1.83 -16.71 10.04
C GLU A 252 -2.51 -17.77 9.15
N VAL A 253 -2.30 -19.07 9.43
CA VAL A 253 -2.80 -20.18 8.60
C VAL A 253 -3.15 -21.41 9.46
N THR A 254 -4.32 -22.00 9.23
CA THR A 254 -4.84 -23.11 10.05
C THR A 254 -4.79 -24.47 9.37
N ASN A 255 -4.48 -24.53 8.07
CA ASN A 255 -4.30 -25.80 7.35
C ASN A 255 -3.27 -25.68 6.20
N VAL A 256 -2.91 -26.83 5.62
CA VAL A 256 -1.91 -26.93 4.53
C VAL A 256 -2.36 -26.21 3.26
N ILE A 257 -3.66 -26.22 2.95
CA ILE A 257 -4.19 -25.54 1.75
C ILE A 257 -4.00 -24.03 1.88
N GLY A 258 -4.41 -23.46 3.01
CA GLY A 258 -4.19 -22.05 3.35
C GLY A 258 -2.71 -21.69 3.35
N LEU A 259 -1.85 -22.56 3.89
CA LEU A 259 -0.40 -22.38 3.84
C LEU A 259 0.14 -22.26 2.40
N ILE A 260 -0.29 -23.11 1.48
CA ILE A 260 0.13 -23.07 0.08
C ILE A 260 -0.33 -21.77 -0.59
N PHE A 261 -1.61 -21.41 -0.44
CA PHE A 261 -2.17 -20.21 -1.04
C PHE A 261 -1.53 -18.93 -0.49
N TRP A 262 -1.35 -18.85 0.83
CA TRP A 262 -0.68 -17.74 1.48
C TRP A 262 0.78 -17.63 1.02
N SER A 263 1.50 -18.75 0.93
CA SER A 263 2.89 -18.77 0.47
C SER A 263 3.01 -18.25 -0.96
N PHE A 264 2.14 -18.70 -1.86
CA PHE A 264 2.12 -18.23 -3.25
C PHE A 264 1.81 -16.73 -3.33
N LEU A 265 0.84 -16.27 -2.54
CA LEU A 265 0.46 -14.86 -2.45
C LEU A 265 1.63 -14.01 -1.96
N ALA A 266 2.23 -14.37 -0.83
CA ALA A 266 3.30 -13.62 -0.19
C ALA A 266 4.61 -13.63 -1.00
N ILE A 267 4.94 -14.72 -1.69
CA ILE A 267 6.22 -14.87 -2.40
C ILE A 267 6.15 -14.32 -3.83
N VAL A 268 4.99 -14.42 -4.49
CA VAL A 268 4.86 -14.11 -5.92
C VAL A 268 3.95 -12.92 -6.16
N PHE A 269 2.69 -13.01 -5.73
CA PHE A 269 1.67 -12.03 -6.10
C PHE A 269 1.88 -10.68 -5.42
N ALA A 270 2.10 -10.67 -4.11
CA ALA A 270 2.33 -9.44 -3.35
C ALA A 270 3.57 -8.69 -3.86
N PRO A 271 4.76 -9.29 -3.95
CA PRO A 271 5.93 -8.63 -4.53
C PRO A 271 5.69 -8.12 -5.95
N LEU A 272 5.01 -8.89 -6.81
CA LEU A 272 4.73 -8.45 -8.18
C LEU A 272 3.89 -7.17 -8.21
N LEU A 273 2.77 -7.13 -7.50
CA LEU A 273 1.86 -5.98 -7.53
C LEU A 273 2.41 -4.79 -6.75
N GLU A 274 3.01 -5.02 -5.59
CA GLU A 274 3.59 -3.97 -4.76
C GLU A 274 4.76 -3.29 -5.51
N GLU A 275 5.69 -4.05 -6.09
CA GLU A 275 6.75 -3.45 -6.88
C GLU A 275 6.22 -2.72 -8.12
N LEU A 276 5.16 -3.22 -8.76
CA LEU A 276 4.51 -2.54 -9.88
C LEU A 276 3.90 -1.20 -9.46
N ILE A 277 3.21 -1.14 -8.32
CA ILE A 277 2.60 0.08 -7.79
C ILE A 277 3.68 1.05 -7.30
N PHE A 278 4.54 0.62 -6.38
CA PHE A 278 5.51 1.50 -5.73
C PHE A 278 6.66 1.85 -6.67
N ARG A 279 7.32 0.88 -7.31
CA ARG A 279 8.52 1.13 -8.13
C ARG A 279 8.17 1.39 -9.60
N GLY A 280 7.17 0.70 -10.13
CA GLY A 280 6.69 0.91 -11.49
C GLY A 280 5.94 2.22 -11.66
N ILE A 281 5.04 2.57 -10.75
CA ILE A 281 4.17 3.74 -10.89
C ILE A 281 4.65 4.94 -10.06
N ILE A 282 4.64 4.81 -8.73
CA ILE A 282 4.82 5.92 -7.79
C ILE A 282 6.22 6.51 -7.91
N LEU A 283 7.26 5.67 -7.82
CA LEU A 283 8.66 6.05 -7.95
C LEU A 283 8.90 6.80 -9.25
N GLN A 284 8.47 6.25 -10.39
CA GLN A 284 8.71 6.85 -11.71
C GLN A 284 8.02 8.21 -11.85
N LYS A 285 6.73 8.30 -11.45
CA LYS A 285 5.94 9.52 -11.56
C LYS A 285 6.50 10.64 -10.69
N TRP A 286 6.86 10.33 -9.44
CA TRP A 286 7.36 11.34 -8.50
C TRP A 286 8.82 11.66 -8.71
N ALA A 287 9.64 10.71 -9.16
CA ALA A 287 11.00 11.01 -9.58
C ALA A 287 11.03 11.94 -10.80
N MET A 288 10.09 11.79 -11.74
CA MET A 288 9.94 12.70 -12.88
C MET A 288 9.43 14.09 -12.48
N LYS A 289 8.51 14.17 -11.50
CA LYS A 289 7.89 15.43 -11.08
C LYS A 289 8.77 16.25 -10.11
N TRP A 290 9.40 15.58 -9.16
CA TRP A 290 10.06 16.21 -8.01
C TRP A 290 11.53 15.79 -7.84
N GLY A 291 12.04 14.96 -8.75
CA GLY A 291 13.40 14.44 -8.70
C GLY A 291 13.51 13.10 -7.97
N ARG A 292 14.54 12.33 -8.33
CA ARG A 292 14.73 10.94 -7.89
C ARG A 292 14.83 10.76 -6.39
N LYS A 293 15.50 11.68 -5.67
CA LYS A 293 15.59 11.64 -4.21
C LYS A 293 14.20 11.63 -3.58
N VAL A 294 13.36 12.59 -3.98
CA VAL A 294 11.98 12.67 -3.52
C VAL A 294 11.23 11.40 -3.90
N GLY A 295 11.29 10.97 -5.16
CA GLY A 295 10.62 9.75 -5.61
C GLY A 295 11.01 8.48 -4.83
N ILE A 296 12.29 8.30 -4.49
CA ILE A 296 12.80 7.16 -3.72
C ILE A 296 12.27 7.22 -2.29
N VAL A 297 12.42 8.36 -1.62
CA VAL A 297 12.00 8.52 -0.22
C VAL A 297 10.48 8.36 -0.11
N THR A 298 9.71 9.04 -0.95
CA THR A 298 8.25 9.00 -0.87
C THR A 298 7.69 7.66 -1.30
N SER A 299 8.25 7.00 -2.33
CA SER A 299 7.83 5.63 -2.69
C SER A 299 8.13 4.63 -1.58
N SER A 300 9.29 4.73 -0.93
CA SER A 300 9.70 3.80 0.14
C SER A 300 8.88 4.05 1.42
N LEU A 301 8.58 5.31 1.72
CA LEU A 301 7.75 5.68 2.85
C LEU A 301 6.30 5.22 2.66
N LEU A 302 5.71 5.43 1.48
CA LEU A 302 4.37 4.91 1.20
C LEU A 302 4.31 3.39 1.25
N PHE A 303 5.34 2.71 0.74
CA PHE A 303 5.46 1.25 0.86
C PHE A 303 5.45 0.82 2.33
N ALA A 304 6.25 1.46 3.18
CA ALA A 304 6.30 1.12 4.61
C ALA A 304 4.98 1.43 5.35
N LEU A 305 4.39 2.61 5.12
CA LEU A 305 3.16 3.04 5.80
C LEU A 305 1.94 2.20 5.38
N TYR A 306 1.94 1.68 4.15
CA TYR A 306 0.87 0.80 3.65
C TYR A 306 0.67 -0.46 4.50
N HIS A 307 1.70 -0.91 5.23
CA HIS A 307 1.62 -2.12 6.03
C HIS A 307 0.92 -1.91 7.39
N PHE A 308 0.68 -0.65 7.81
CA PHE A 308 -0.02 -0.30 9.06
C PHE A 308 0.47 -1.07 10.30
N ARG A 309 1.79 -1.26 10.42
CA ARG A 309 2.43 -2.07 11.45
C ARG A 309 3.65 -1.31 12.00
N PHE A 310 4.21 -1.78 13.10
CA PHE A 310 5.37 -1.14 13.72
C PHE A 310 6.71 -1.43 13.02
N ASP A 311 6.71 -2.22 11.94
CA ASP A 311 7.86 -2.61 11.12
C ASP A 311 8.30 -1.55 10.09
N ILE A 312 7.73 -0.34 10.14
CA ILE A 312 7.93 0.75 9.17
C ILE A 312 9.42 1.00 8.85
N VAL A 313 10.31 0.93 9.83
CA VAL A 313 11.74 1.26 9.63
C VAL A 313 12.42 0.29 8.68
N TRP A 314 12.28 -1.02 8.89
CA TRP A 314 12.95 -1.99 8.01
C TRP A 314 12.22 -2.08 6.66
N LEU A 315 10.89 -1.96 6.65
CA LEU A 315 10.12 -1.86 5.40
C LEU A 315 10.53 -0.65 4.55
N PHE A 316 10.86 0.50 5.18
CA PHE A 316 11.37 1.67 4.47
C PHE A 316 12.75 1.40 3.83
N ILE A 317 13.60 0.62 4.50
CA ILE A 317 14.92 0.24 4.00
C ILE A 317 14.80 -0.75 2.85
N LEU A 318 13.98 -1.81 2.97
CA LEU A 318 13.61 -2.72 1.87
C LEU A 318 13.04 -1.90 0.69
N GLY A 319 12.10 -1.01 1.01
CA GLY A 319 11.63 0.15 0.27
C GLY A 319 12.68 0.73 -0.67
N THR A 320 13.71 1.27 -0.03
CA THR A 320 14.80 2.03 -0.65
C THR A 320 15.73 1.14 -1.45
N ILE A 321 16.03 -0.08 -0.98
CA ILE A 321 16.87 -1.06 -1.69
C ILE A 321 16.23 -1.43 -3.03
N CYS A 322 14.93 -1.76 -3.06
CA CYS A 322 14.22 -2.04 -4.31
C CYS A 322 14.26 -0.87 -5.29
N CYS A 323 14.11 0.38 -4.81
CA CYS A 323 14.25 1.55 -5.66
C CYS A 323 15.65 1.65 -6.28
N VAL A 324 16.69 1.50 -5.46
CA VAL A 324 18.10 1.54 -5.92
C VAL A 324 18.39 0.39 -6.89
N LEU A 325 17.92 -0.82 -6.61
CA LEU A 325 18.04 -1.97 -7.53
C LEU A 325 17.36 -1.70 -8.87
N TYR A 326 16.18 -1.07 -8.86
CA TYR A 326 15.50 -0.73 -10.10
C TYR A 326 16.25 0.34 -10.89
N PHE A 327 16.77 1.38 -10.22
CA PHE A 327 17.65 2.38 -10.83
C PHE A 327 18.95 1.80 -11.35
N LYS A 328 19.53 0.81 -10.67
CA LYS A 328 20.79 0.18 -11.08
C LYS A 328 20.60 -0.70 -12.32
N THR A 329 19.53 -1.48 -12.33
CA THR A 329 19.33 -2.54 -13.34
C THR A 329 18.42 -2.15 -14.50
N GLY A 330 17.56 -1.15 -14.31
CA GLY A 330 16.52 -0.78 -15.25
C GLY A 330 15.40 -1.83 -15.38
N LYS A 331 15.42 -2.93 -14.61
CA LYS A 331 14.46 -4.03 -14.73
C LYS A 331 13.67 -4.21 -13.44
N LEU A 332 12.34 -4.16 -13.51
CA LEU A 332 11.46 -4.31 -12.36
C LEU A 332 11.46 -5.74 -11.81
N ILE A 333 11.83 -6.74 -12.61
CA ILE A 333 11.97 -8.13 -12.14
C ILE A 333 13.02 -8.28 -11.03
N VAL A 334 14.03 -7.40 -10.97
CA VAL A 334 15.08 -7.44 -9.95
C VAL A 334 14.55 -7.12 -8.55
N PRO A 335 13.89 -5.97 -8.30
CA PRO A 335 13.26 -5.73 -7.01
C PRO A 335 12.13 -6.74 -6.72
N ILE A 336 11.38 -7.21 -7.72
CA ILE A 336 10.35 -8.26 -7.51
C ILE A 336 10.97 -9.53 -6.93
N ILE A 337 12.09 -10.00 -7.50
CA ILE A 337 12.77 -11.20 -7.01
C ILE A 337 13.44 -10.96 -5.66
N PHE A 338 14.09 -9.81 -5.48
CA PHE A 338 14.68 -9.45 -4.19
C PHE A 338 13.62 -9.48 -3.07
N HIS A 339 12.47 -8.86 -3.30
CA HIS A 339 11.36 -8.83 -2.36
C HIS A 339 10.72 -10.23 -2.19
N GLY A 340 10.48 -10.97 -3.27
CA GLY A 340 9.96 -12.34 -3.20
C GLY A 340 10.90 -13.31 -2.46
N LEU A 341 12.22 -13.14 -2.58
CA LEU A 341 13.21 -13.92 -1.83
C LEU A 341 13.19 -13.56 -0.33
N HIS A 342 13.09 -12.27 0.00
CA HIS A 342 12.90 -11.86 1.40
C HIS A 342 11.63 -12.51 1.99
N ASN A 343 10.51 -12.42 1.28
CA ASN A 343 9.26 -13.03 1.71
C ASN A 343 9.37 -14.56 1.78
N THR A 344 10.15 -15.19 0.91
CA THR A 344 10.41 -16.64 0.99
C THR A 344 11.04 -17.02 2.33
N ILE A 345 12.04 -16.29 2.82
CA ILE A 345 12.70 -16.57 4.09
C ILE A 345 11.72 -16.40 5.27
N VAL A 346 10.90 -15.35 5.23
CA VAL A 346 9.84 -15.12 6.23
C VAL A 346 8.80 -16.24 6.20
N THR A 347 8.36 -16.66 5.01
CA THR A 347 7.41 -17.75 4.81
C THR A 347 7.96 -19.08 5.31
N ILE A 348 9.24 -19.40 5.08
CA ILE A 348 9.88 -20.62 5.63
C ILE A 348 9.82 -20.61 7.16
N SER A 349 10.10 -19.47 7.80
CA SER A 349 10.01 -19.33 9.25
C SER A 349 8.57 -19.54 9.76
N MET A 350 7.58 -19.06 9.01
CA MET A 350 6.16 -19.26 9.30
C MET A 350 5.74 -20.74 9.14
N ILE A 351 6.18 -21.40 8.07
CA ILE A 351 5.94 -22.84 7.84
C ILE A 351 6.51 -23.66 9.02
N GLY A 352 7.73 -23.34 9.46
CA GLY A 352 8.34 -23.99 10.63
C GLY A 352 7.49 -23.84 11.90
N ARG A 353 6.93 -22.65 12.14
CA ARG A 353 5.99 -22.42 13.26
C ARG A 353 4.71 -23.25 13.11
N TYR A 354 4.10 -23.28 11.93
CA TYR A 354 2.87 -24.03 11.66
C TYR A 354 3.01 -25.54 11.95
N TYR A 355 4.16 -26.15 11.62
CA TYR A 355 4.40 -27.56 11.95
C TYR A 355 4.77 -27.78 13.42
N SER A 356 5.38 -26.77 14.07
CA SER A 356 5.75 -26.84 15.49
C SER A 356 4.55 -26.59 16.42
N SER A 357 3.54 -25.84 15.98
CA SER A 357 2.38 -25.39 16.77
C SER A 357 1.36 -26.49 17.10
N SER A 358 1.65 -27.75 16.79
CA SER A 358 0.77 -28.87 17.17
C SER A 358 0.77 -29.18 18.67
N ASN A 359 1.65 -28.54 19.48
CA ASN A 359 1.75 -28.73 20.95
C ASN A 359 2.28 -27.48 21.72
N VAL A 360 2.14 -26.26 21.21
CA VAL A 360 2.72 -25.07 21.88
C VAL A 360 1.66 -24.37 22.72
N ASP A 361 1.88 -24.30 24.03
CA ASP A 361 1.07 -23.53 24.98
C ASP A 361 1.09 -22.03 24.65
N PHE A 362 0.05 -21.31 25.05
CA PHE A 362 -0.04 -19.85 24.96
C PHE A 362 1.25 -19.19 25.50
N VAL A 363 1.83 -18.28 24.74
CA VAL A 363 3.08 -17.59 25.12
C VAL A 363 2.75 -16.21 25.67
N SER A 364 2.85 -16.05 26.99
CA SER A 364 2.63 -14.74 27.61
C SER A 364 3.67 -13.71 27.16
N VAL A 365 3.32 -12.42 27.19
CA VAL A 365 4.27 -11.34 26.91
C VAL A 365 5.47 -11.39 27.85
N ASN A 366 5.28 -11.89 29.08
CA ASN A 366 6.35 -12.02 30.04
C ASN A 366 7.35 -13.11 29.62
N ASP A 367 6.86 -14.26 29.17
CA ASP A 367 7.70 -15.36 28.67
C ASP A 367 8.45 -14.92 27.40
N TYR A 368 7.77 -14.18 26.51
CA TYR A 368 8.40 -13.56 25.36
C TYR A 368 9.56 -12.64 25.77
N ARG A 369 9.34 -11.73 26.72
CA ARG A 369 10.40 -10.82 27.20
C ARG A 369 11.58 -11.57 27.80
N VAL A 370 11.32 -12.55 28.68
CA VAL A 370 12.36 -13.38 29.32
C VAL A 370 13.17 -14.15 28.28
N SER A 371 12.52 -14.70 27.24
CA SER A 371 13.22 -15.39 26.15
C SER A 371 14.06 -14.45 25.28
N MET A 372 13.64 -13.19 25.15
CA MET A 372 14.24 -12.21 24.26
C MET A 372 15.40 -11.45 24.92
N GLU A 373 15.32 -11.18 26.22
CA GLU A 373 16.30 -10.43 27.01
C GLU A 373 17.76 -10.87 26.83
N PRO A 374 18.13 -12.17 26.92
CA PRO A 374 19.52 -12.59 26.77
C PRO A 374 20.08 -12.39 25.35
N LEU A 375 19.22 -12.22 24.34
CA LEU A 375 19.62 -12.08 22.95
C LEU A 375 19.69 -10.60 22.50
N LEU A 376 19.24 -9.63 23.30
CA LEU A 376 19.15 -8.22 22.91
C LEU A 376 20.50 -7.66 22.43
N GLY A 377 21.59 -7.96 23.15
CA GLY A 377 22.94 -7.52 22.77
C GLY A 377 23.36 -8.05 21.39
N GLN A 378 23.13 -9.34 21.13
CA GLN A 378 23.40 -9.94 19.83
C GLN A 378 22.56 -9.29 18.72
N LYS A 379 21.26 -9.09 18.98
CA LYS A 379 20.34 -8.45 18.02
C LYS A 379 20.77 -7.04 17.68
N ALA A 380 21.17 -6.24 18.68
CA ALA A 380 21.68 -4.88 18.47
C ALA A 380 22.93 -4.86 17.60
N ILE A 381 23.88 -5.76 17.83
CA ILE A 381 25.11 -5.87 17.04
C ILE A 381 24.79 -6.27 15.59
N VAL A 382 23.95 -7.29 15.39
CA VAL A 382 23.56 -7.73 14.04
C VAL A 382 22.83 -6.60 13.30
N ALA A 383 21.90 -5.91 13.96
CA ALA A 383 21.16 -4.78 13.40
C ALA A 383 22.12 -3.64 12.99
N ALA A 384 23.05 -3.26 13.87
CA ALA A 384 23.99 -2.18 13.59
C ALA A 384 24.93 -2.50 12.42
N ILE A 385 25.50 -3.71 12.38
CA ILE A 385 26.42 -4.12 11.31
C ILE A 385 25.67 -4.20 9.97
N SER A 386 24.55 -4.92 9.93
CA SER A 386 23.74 -5.06 8.71
C SER A 386 23.26 -3.69 8.20
N PHE A 387 22.77 -2.82 9.09
CA PHE A 387 22.39 -1.44 8.76
C PHE A 387 23.54 -0.66 8.14
N ALA A 388 24.73 -0.69 8.76
CA ALA A 388 25.90 0.02 8.26
C ALA A 388 26.27 -0.44 6.85
N VAL A 389 26.30 -1.75 6.60
CA VAL A 389 26.62 -2.31 5.28
C VAL A 389 25.55 -1.93 4.25
N ILE A 390 24.26 -1.99 4.62
CA ILE A 390 23.17 -1.55 3.75
C ILE A 390 23.30 -0.06 3.43
N MET A 391 23.59 0.80 4.41
CA MET A 391 23.77 2.24 4.18
C MET A 391 24.95 2.54 3.25
N VAL A 392 26.06 1.82 3.39
CA VAL A 392 27.19 1.91 2.46
C VAL A 392 26.78 1.50 1.05
N PHE A 393 26.04 0.40 0.91
CA PHE A 393 25.51 -0.04 -0.38
C PHE A 393 24.60 1.04 -1.00
N LEU A 394 23.64 1.56 -0.24
CA LEU A 394 22.69 2.58 -0.69
C LEU A 394 23.43 3.87 -1.09
N TYR A 395 24.37 4.33 -0.28
CA TYR A 395 25.17 5.53 -0.56
C TYR A 395 25.96 5.38 -1.88
N ARG A 396 26.64 4.24 -2.07
CA ARG A 396 27.45 3.99 -3.28
C ARG A 396 26.63 3.80 -4.55
N ASN A 397 25.39 3.32 -4.42
CA ASN A 397 24.53 3.00 -5.56
C ASN A 397 23.36 3.96 -5.74
N PHE A 398 23.31 5.04 -4.94
CA PHE A 398 22.24 6.02 -5.04
C PHE A 398 22.25 6.69 -6.42
N PRO A 399 21.11 6.80 -7.12
CA PRO A 399 21.10 7.32 -8.49
C PRO A 399 21.49 8.79 -8.55
N LYS A 400 22.30 9.13 -9.57
CA LYS A 400 22.81 10.49 -9.83
C LYS A 400 21.75 11.39 -10.44
N LYS A 401 21.96 12.71 -10.42
CA LYS A 401 20.97 13.71 -10.90
C LYS A 401 20.62 13.62 -12.39
N ASP A 402 21.40 12.93 -13.20
CA ASP A 402 21.17 12.83 -14.65
C ASP A 402 20.82 11.41 -15.11
N ASP A 403 20.71 10.46 -14.17
CA ASP A 403 20.31 9.08 -14.47
C ASP A 403 18.92 9.00 -15.09
N ILE A 404 18.81 8.33 -16.24
CA ILE A 404 17.54 8.06 -16.92
C ILE A 404 16.63 7.23 -16.00
N LEU A 405 15.34 7.54 -15.96
CA LEU A 405 14.35 6.77 -15.21
C LEU A 405 14.23 5.33 -15.75
N PRO A 406 14.14 4.30 -14.89
CA PRO A 406 14.17 2.90 -15.30
C PRO A 406 13.18 2.52 -16.42
N TYR A 407 11.94 3.03 -16.36
CA TYR A 407 10.92 2.74 -17.38
C TYR A 407 11.33 3.20 -18.79
N TYR A 408 12.18 4.22 -18.90
CA TYR A 408 12.66 4.74 -20.20
C TYR A 408 13.98 4.13 -20.66
N ARG A 409 14.61 3.25 -19.86
CA ARG A 409 15.87 2.57 -20.25
C ARG A 409 15.64 1.32 -21.10
N ASN A 410 14.46 0.70 -20.99
CA ASN A 410 14.17 -0.54 -21.69
C ASN A 410 13.68 -0.26 -23.11
N PRO A 411 14.24 -0.94 -24.14
CA PRO A 411 13.78 -0.80 -25.51
C PRO A 411 12.33 -1.31 -25.69
N LYS A 412 11.69 -0.87 -26.78
CA LYS A 412 10.31 -1.22 -27.15
C LYS A 412 10.14 -2.69 -27.53
#